data_AF-A0A1C5TF07-F1
#
_entry.id   AF-A0A1C5TF07-F1
#
_cell.length_a   1.000
_cell.length_b   1.000
_cell.length_c   1.000
_cell.angle_alpha   90.00
_cell.angle_beta   90.00
_cell.angle_gamma   90.00
#
_symmetry.space_group_name_H-M   'P 1'
#
loop_
_entity.id
_entity.type
_entity.pdbx_description
1 polymer ?
#
loop_
_entity_poly.entity_id
_entity_poly.type
_entity_poly.pdbx_seq_one_letter_code
_entity_poly.pdbx_strand_id
1 'polypeptide(L)'
;MRLTQKDDQGNWSLRGVKWEQLHVGQIITQEVSEKLYGALWKLMEYEDTGLTPEEIVDGKMLTGWIPVAEQLPEAKEDVLVCTRDGWILTAWYGPHGESWHITPTDLNHPMKDINAWMPLPEPYRPDN
;
A
#
# COMPACT_ATOMS: atom_id res chain seq x y z
N MET A 1 -3.27 6.47 13.39
CA MET A 1 -3.15 7.71 14.21
C MET A 1 -1.82 8.38 13.90
N ARG A 2 -1.78 9.69 13.65
CA ARG A 2 -0.53 10.42 13.25
C ARG A 2 0.40 10.61 14.46
N LEU A 3 1.66 10.18 14.35
CA LEU A 3 2.66 10.29 15.42
C LEU A 3 3.23 11.71 15.57
N THR A 4 3.29 12.48 14.49
CA THR A 4 3.87 13.83 14.49
C THR A 4 2.84 14.93 14.82
N GLN A 5 3.34 16.04 15.34
CA GLN A 5 2.61 17.29 15.52
C GLN A 5 3.49 18.47 15.13
N LYS A 6 2.85 19.60 14.82
CA LYS A 6 3.51 20.87 14.53
C LYS A 6 3.03 21.90 15.56
N ASP A 7 3.94 22.61 16.20
CA ASP A 7 3.60 23.67 17.16
C ASP A 7 3.25 24.99 16.43
N ASP A 8 2.83 26.00 17.20
CA ASP A 8 2.43 27.32 16.68
C ASP A 8 3.60 28.09 16.03
N GLN A 9 4.84 27.71 16.34
CA GLN A 9 6.05 28.28 15.76
C GLN A 9 6.50 27.54 14.49
N GLY A 10 5.85 26.41 14.20
CA GLY A 10 6.09 25.58 13.03
C GLY A 10 7.14 24.49 13.21
N ASN A 11 7.60 24.23 14.43
CA ASN A 11 8.52 23.13 14.70
C ASN A 11 7.76 21.79 14.70
N TRP A 12 8.40 20.76 14.17
CA TRP A 12 7.84 19.41 14.13
C TRP A 12 8.37 18.58 15.28
N SER A 13 7.48 17.93 16.03
CA SER A 13 7.88 17.01 17.10
C SER A 13 7.01 15.75 17.13
N LEU A 14 7.49 14.73 17.84
CA LEU A 14 6.68 13.57 18.20
C LEU A 14 5.60 13.98 19.19
N ARG A 15 4.37 13.49 19.01
CA ARG A 15 3.27 13.79 19.93
C ARG A 15 3.64 13.43 21.37
N GLY A 16 3.48 14.40 22.26
CA GLY A 16 3.85 14.27 23.67
C GLY A 16 5.34 14.44 23.95
N VAL A 17 6.19 14.75 22.96
CA VAL A 17 7.56 15.22 23.16
C VAL A 17 7.62 16.68 22.69
N LYS A 18 8.01 17.58 23.58
CA LYS A 18 8.18 18.99 23.21
C LYS A 18 9.44 19.15 22.37
N TRP A 19 9.41 20.07 21.41
CA TRP A 19 10.53 20.30 20.49
C TRP A 19 11.84 20.62 21.23
N GLU A 20 11.76 21.40 22.31
CA GLU A 20 12.93 21.83 23.08
C GLU A 20 13.62 20.68 23.81
N GLN A 21 12.89 19.58 24.11
CA GLN A 21 13.47 18.40 24.77
C GLN A 21 14.43 17.63 23.86
N LEU A 22 14.43 17.92 22.55
CA LEU A 22 15.30 17.28 21.57
C LEU A 22 16.53 18.14 21.23
N HIS A 23 16.70 19.29 21.87
CA HIS A 23 17.85 20.16 21.64
C HIS A 23 19.16 19.50 22.13
N VAL A 24 20.26 19.81 21.43
CA VAL A 24 21.60 19.36 21.82
C VAL A 24 21.89 19.76 23.28
N GLY A 25 22.36 18.80 24.06
CA GLY A 25 22.66 18.98 25.49
C GLY A 25 21.49 18.73 26.44
N GLN A 26 20.27 18.45 25.94
CA GLN A 26 19.16 18.01 26.78
C GLN A 26 19.32 16.54 27.19
N ILE A 27 18.87 16.22 28.41
CA ILE A 27 18.81 14.84 28.89
C ILE A 27 17.55 14.19 28.35
N ILE A 28 17.70 13.06 27.66
CA ILE A 28 16.58 12.21 27.28
C ILE A 28 16.04 11.56 28.56
N THR A 29 14.89 12.03 29.03
CA THR A 29 14.19 11.43 30.18
C THR A 29 13.61 10.07 29.79
N GLN A 30 13.25 9.25 30.78
CA GLN A 30 12.61 7.96 30.53
C GLN A 30 11.33 8.12 29.67
N GLU A 31 10.47 9.09 29.99
CA GLU A 31 9.25 9.35 29.22
C GLU A 31 9.54 9.70 27.75
N VAL A 32 10.57 10.53 27.50
CA VAL A 32 10.98 10.88 26.14
C VAL A 32 11.56 9.65 25.43
N SER A 33 12.37 8.86 26.13
CA SER A 33 12.96 7.62 25.59
C SER A 33 11.89 6.60 25.18
N GLU A 34 10.85 6.39 26.00
CA GLU A 34 9.75 5.47 25.71
C GLU A 34 8.97 5.92 24.47
N LYS A 35 8.71 7.22 24.34
CA LYS A 35 8.05 7.79 23.15
C LYS A 35 8.93 7.65 21.90
N LEU A 36 10.22 7.98 22.00
CA LEU A 36 11.16 7.82 20.89
C LEU A 36 11.25 6.36 20.43
N TYR A 37 11.31 5.42 21.38
CA TYR A 37 11.30 3.99 21.07
C TYR A 37 9.99 3.58 20.38
N GLY A 38 8.84 4.03 20.85
CA GLY A 38 7.55 3.79 20.19
C GLY A 38 7.51 4.33 18.76
N ALA A 39 8.12 5.49 18.50
CA ALA A 39 8.24 6.04 17.15
C ALA A 39 9.17 5.20 16.26
N LEU A 40 10.31 4.75 16.78
CA LEU A 40 11.23 3.84 16.07
C LEU A 40 10.56 2.51 15.74
N TRP A 41 9.78 1.95 16.67
CA TRP A 41 9.03 0.71 16.42
C TRP A 41 8.05 0.85 15.26
N LYS A 42 7.33 1.97 15.19
CA LYS A 42 6.41 2.25 14.07
C LYS A 42 7.14 2.54 12.76
N LEU A 43 8.34 3.11 12.82
CA LEU A 43 9.19 3.26 11.63
C LEU A 43 9.66 1.91 11.12
N MET A 44 10.09 1.01 12.01
CA MET A 44 10.47 -0.36 11.68
C MET A 44 9.29 -1.12 11.06
N GLU A 45 8.09 -1.06 11.65
CA GLU A 45 6.89 -1.68 11.04
C GLU A 45 6.63 -1.17 9.61
N TYR A 46 6.91 0.11 9.36
CA TYR A 46 6.81 0.67 8.02
C TYR A 46 7.93 0.15 7.10
N GLU A 47 9.19 0.13 7.54
CA GLU A 47 10.33 -0.38 6.77
C GLU A 47 10.16 -1.87 6.43
N ASP A 48 9.59 -2.67 7.33
CA ASP A 48 9.28 -4.09 7.13
C ASP A 48 8.22 -4.33 6.05
N THR A 49 7.44 -3.30 5.66
CA THR A 49 6.55 -3.41 4.49
C THR A 49 7.32 -3.51 3.18
N GLY A 50 8.60 -3.12 3.16
CA GLY A 50 9.44 -3.06 1.96
C GLY A 50 9.10 -1.92 1.00
N LEU A 51 8.17 -1.04 1.37
CA LEU A 51 7.69 0.06 0.53
C LEU A 51 8.43 1.37 0.81
N THR A 52 8.76 2.10 -0.24
CA THR A 52 9.28 3.47 -0.14
C THR A 52 8.17 4.48 0.18
N PRO A 53 8.49 5.67 0.73
CA PRO A 53 7.47 6.67 1.04
C PRO A 53 6.72 7.12 -0.21
N GLU A 54 7.42 7.21 -1.34
CA GLU A 54 6.87 7.53 -2.66
C GLU A 54 5.83 6.48 -3.07
N GLU A 55 6.12 5.19 -2.92
CA GLU A 55 5.18 4.11 -3.25
C GLU A 55 3.90 4.15 -2.40
N ILE A 56 4.01 4.57 -1.12
CA ILE A 56 2.83 4.77 -0.27
C ILE A 56 2.01 5.97 -0.76
N VAL A 57 2.67 7.09 -1.07
CA VAL A 57 2.01 8.33 -1.52
C VAL A 57 1.36 8.17 -2.89
N ASP A 58 2.04 7.48 -3.80
CA ASP A 58 1.56 7.15 -5.15
C ASP A 58 0.46 6.07 -5.14
N GLY A 59 0.11 5.55 -3.96
CA GLY A 59 -1.07 4.74 -3.78
C GLY A 59 -0.88 3.26 -4.09
N LYS A 60 0.35 2.71 -4.10
CA LYS A 60 0.56 1.25 -4.07
C LYS A 60 -0.20 0.60 -2.90
N MET A 61 -0.34 1.32 -1.78
CA MET A 61 -1.18 0.88 -0.65
C MET A 61 -2.65 1.29 -0.74
N LEU A 62 -3.02 2.28 -1.55
CA LEU A 62 -4.37 2.87 -1.51
C LEU A 62 -5.34 2.29 -2.54
N THR A 63 -4.84 1.62 -3.57
CA THR A 63 -5.69 1.12 -4.66
C THR A 63 -5.93 -0.39 -4.62
N GLY A 64 -5.05 -1.15 -3.95
CA GLY A 64 -5.07 -2.61 -3.96
C GLY A 64 -4.55 -3.25 -5.25
N TRP A 65 -4.10 -2.46 -6.24
CA TRP A 65 -3.54 -2.95 -7.49
C TRP A 65 -2.10 -3.44 -7.33
N ILE A 66 -1.85 -4.67 -7.77
CA ILE A 66 -0.57 -5.35 -7.80
C ILE A 66 -0.07 -5.34 -9.26
N PRO A 67 1.06 -4.71 -9.58
CA PRO A 67 1.63 -4.74 -10.92
C PRO A 67 1.99 -6.17 -11.34
N VAL A 68 1.64 -6.55 -12.58
CA VAL A 68 1.97 -7.87 -13.15
C VAL A 68 3.47 -8.13 -13.18
N ALA A 69 4.28 -7.06 -13.29
CA ALA A 69 5.74 -7.14 -13.26
C ALA A 69 6.31 -7.44 -11.87
N GLU A 70 5.55 -7.18 -10.80
CA GLU A 70 5.97 -7.42 -9.42
C GLU A 70 5.50 -8.80 -8.95
N GLN A 71 4.23 -9.12 -9.22
CA GLN A 71 3.64 -10.40 -8.82
C GLN A 71 2.49 -10.76 -9.77
N LEU A 72 2.37 -12.06 -10.07
CA LEU A 72 1.22 -12.65 -10.77
C LEU A 72 0.19 -13.19 -9.76
N PRO A 73 -1.12 -13.20 -10.10
CA PRO A 73 -2.12 -13.83 -9.26
C PRO A 73 -1.93 -15.35 -9.20
N GLU A 74 -2.55 -15.99 -8.21
CA GLU A 74 -2.62 -17.43 -8.18
C GLU A 74 -3.38 -17.97 -9.41
N ALA A 75 -2.91 -19.09 -9.94
CA ALA A 75 -3.48 -19.64 -11.16
C ALA A 75 -4.93 -20.07 -10.94
N LYS A 76 -5.80 -19.76 -11.91
CA LYS A 76 -7.25 -20.07 -11.90
C LYS A 76 -8.09 -19.30 -10.87
N GLU A 77 -7.55 -18.25 -10.25
CA GLU A 77 -8.36 -17.31 -9.47
C GLU A 77 -8.86 -16.16 -10.35
N ASP A 78 -10.14 -15.83 -10.23
CA ASP A 78 -10.72 -14.65 -10.87
C ASP A 78 -10.29 -13.39 -10.12
N VAL A 79 -9.71 -12.45 -10.86
CA VAL A 79 -9.20 -11.18 -10.36
C VAL A 79 -9.72 -10.03 -11.20
N LEU A 80 -9.71 -8.82 -10.64
CA LEU A 80 -9.81 -7.61 -11.45
C LEU A 80 -8.46 -7.34 -12.10
N VAL A 81 -8.48 -6.95 -13.38
CA VAL A 81 -7.30 -6.56 -14.14
C VAL A 81 -7.48 -5.16 -14.70
N CYS A 82 -6.39 -4.40 -14.74
CA CYS A 82 -6.29 -3.12 -15.39
C CYS A 82 -5.43 -3.25 -16.66
N THR A 83 -5.93 -2.74 -17.79
CA THR A 83 -5.13 -2.63 -19.01
C THR A 83 -4.35 -1.31 -19.04
N ARG A 84 -3.30 -1.24 -19.86
CA ARG A 84 -2.53 -0.01 -20.09
C ARG A 84 -3.37 1.16 -20.59
N ASP A 85 -4.47 0.87 -21.28
CA ASP A 85 -5.42 1.87 -21.78
C ASP A 85 -6.48 2.26 -20.73
N GLY A 86 -6.36 1.75 -19.50
CA GLY A 86 -7.21 2.11 -18.36
C GLY A 86 -8.51 1.32 -18.23
N TRP A 87 -8.67 0.21 -18.97
CA TRP A 87 -9.86 -0.64 -18.85
C TRP A 87 -9.75 -1.55 -17.62
N ILE A 88 -10.85 -1.66 -16.88
CA ILE A 88 -10.98 -2.57 -15.74
C ILE A 88 -11.90 -3.72 -16.13
N LEU A 89 -11.39 -4.95 -16.06
CA LEU A 89 -12.07 -6.18 -16.50
C LEU A 89 -11.86 -7.30 -15.47
N THR A 90 -12.61 -8.40 -15.59
CA THR A 90 -12.34 -9.63 -14.84
C THR A 90 -11.51 -10.59 -15.70
N ALA A 91 -10.50 -11.21 -15.10
CA ALA A 91 -9.67 -12.21 -15.77
C ALA A 91 -9.06 -13.19 -14.76
N TRP A 92 -8.54 -14.31 -15.26
CA TRP A 92 -7.74 -15.25 -14.47
C TRP A 92 -6.43 -15.58 -15.20
N TYR A 93 -5.41 -15.96 -14.44
CA TYR A 93 -4.10 -16.33 -15.01
C TYR A 93 -3.97 -17.84 -15.14
N GLY A 94 -3.54 -18.30 -16.32
CA GLY A 94 -3.41 -19.71 -16.65
C GLY A 94 -2.35 -20.44 -15.81
N PRO A 95 -2.56 -21.74 -15.52
CA PRO A 95 -1.52 -22.56 -14.91
C PRO A 95 -0.27 -22.61 -15.79
N HIS A 96 0.90 -22.77 -15.19
CA HIS A 96 2.21 -22.84 -15.88
C HIS A 96 2.66 -21.56 -16.62
N GLY A 97 2.01 -20.42 -16.37
CA GLY A 97 2.47 -19.13 -16.88
C GLY A 97 2.16 -18.90 -18.36
N GLU A 98 1.13 -19.54 -18.88
CA GLU A 98 0.87 -19.59 -20.31
C GLU A 98 0.14 -18.35 -20.85
N SER A 99 -0.89 -17.84 -20.16
CA SER A 99 -1.65 -16.65 -20.62
C SER A 99 -2.69 -16.14 -19.63
N TRP A 100 -3.09 -14.87 -19.80
CA TRP A 100 -4.32 -14.32 -19.21
C TRP A 100 -5.57 -14.81 -19.95
N HIS A 101 -6.67 -14.99 -19.24
CA HIS A 101 -7.98 -15.33 -19.79
C HIS A 101 -9.00 -14.29 -19.33
N ILE A 102 -9.52 -13.48 -20.26
CA ILE A 102 -10.41 -12.34 -19.97
C ILE A 102 -11.88 -12.75 -20.13
N THR A 103 -12.73 -12.29 -19.22
CA THR A 103 -14.19 -12.47 -19.29
C THR A 103 -14.87 -11.09 -19.41
N PRO A 104 -15.79 -10.88 -20.37
CA PRO A 104 -16.24 -11.81 -21.41
C PRO A 104 -15.24 -11.95 -22.56
N THR A 105 -15.19 -13.16 -23.13
CA THR A 105 -14.24 -13.60 -24.17
C THR A 105 -14.38 -12.86 -25.52
N ASP A 106 -15.42 -12.03 -25.66
CA ASP A 106 -15.79 -11.31 -26.88
C ASP A 106 -15.05 -9.97 -27.04
N LEU A 107 -14.29 -9.55 -26.02
CA LEU A 107 -13.44 -8.37 -26.10
C LEU A 107 -12.15 -8.77 -26.80
N ASN A 108 -12.00 -8.35 -28.06
CA ASN A 108 -10.81 -8.51 -28.91
C ASN A 108 -9.59 -7.72 -28.38
N HIS A 109 -9.48 -7.53 -27.06
CA HIS A 109 -8.40 -6.80 -26.40
C HIS A 109 -7.17 -7.72 -26.31
N PRO A 110 -5.97 -7.24 -26.66
CA PRO A 110 -4.77 -8.05 -26.53
C PRO A 110 -4.55 -8.39 -25.05
N MET A 111 -4.56 -9.69 -24.73
CA MET A 111 -4.21 -10.24 -23.40
C MET A 111 -2.83 -9.77 -22.87
N LYS A 112 -2.02 -9.15 -23.73
CA LYS A 112 -0.69 -8.60 -23.43
C LYS A 112 -0.71 -7.18 -22.85
N ASP A 113 -1.88 -6.53 -22.80
CA ASP A 113 -1.99 -5.14 -22.36
C ASP A 113 -2.34 -4.99 -20.87
N ILE A 114 -2.47 -6.10 -20.13
CA ILE A 114 -2.71 -6.07 -18.68
C ILE A 114 -1.42 -5.65 -17.96
N ASN A 115 -1.50 -4.60 -17.13
CA ASN A 115 -0.34 -4.08 -16.38
C ASN A 115 -0.46 -4.26 -14.86
N ALA A 116 -1.67 -4.37 -14.31
CA ALA A 116 -1.90 -4.60 -12.89
C ALA A 116 -3.17 -5.43 -12.65
N TRP A 117 -3.25 -6.07 -11.48
CA TRP A 117 -4.39 -6.87 -11.06
C TRP A 117 -4.68 -6.69 -9.55
N MET A 118 -5.87 -7.04 -9.09
CA MET A 118 -6.20 -7.10 -7.67
C MET A 118 -7.27 -8.17 -7.40
N PRO A 119 -7.37 -8.73 -6.18
CA PRO A 119 -8.45 -9.62 -5.81
C PRO A 119 -9.83 -8.98 -6.06
N LEU A 120 -10.83 -9.80 -6.38
CA LEU A 120 -12.20 -9.32 -6.49
C LEU A 120 -12.68 -8.75 -5.14
N PRO A 121 -13.47 -7.66 -5.14
CA PRO A 121 -14.08 -7.18 -3.91
C PRO A 121 -15.05 -8.22 -3.35
N GLU A 122 -15.27 -8.17 -2.04
CA GLU A 122 -16.27 -9.01 -1.39
C GLU A 122 -17.63 -8.88 -2.10
N PRO A 123 -18.29 -10.00 -2.46
CA PRO A 123 -19.59 -9.96 -3.12
C PRO A 123 -20.60 -9.15 -2.30
N TYR A 124 -21.39 -8.31 -2.98
CA TYR A 124 -22.47 -7.58 -2.32
C TYR A 124 -23.44 -8.54 -1.65
N ARG A 125 -23.64 -8.35 -0.35
CA ARG A 125 -24.67 -9.04 0.43
C ARG A 125 -25.66 -7.97 0.89
N PRO A 126 -26.92 -7.99 0.42
CA PRO A 126 -27.93 -7.10 1.00
C PRO A 126 -28.12 -7.50 2.48
N ASP A 127 -28.17 -6.51 3.37
CA ASP A 127 -28.47 -6.75 4.77
C ASP A 127 -29.86 -7.40 4.88
N ASN A 128 -29.95 -8.54 5.57
CA ASN A 128 -31.21 -9.26 5.82
C ASN A 128 -32.09 -8.52 6.83
#